data_AF-A0A9E6EVB5-F1
#
_entry.id   AF-A0A9E6EVB5-F1
#
_cell.length_a   1.000
_cell.length_b   1.000
_cell.length_c   1.000
_cell.angle_alpha   90.00
_cell.angle_beta   90.00
_cell.angle_gamma   90.00
#
_symmetry.space_group_name_H-M   'P 1'
#
loop_
_entity.id
_entity.type
_entity.pdbx_description
1 polymer ?
#
loop_
_entity_poly.entity_id
_entity_poly.type
_entity_poly.pdbx_seq_one_letter_code
_entity_poly.pdbx_strand_id
1 'polypeptide(L)'
;MLKEKFKEFDIILASKSPRRQLLLKGLDINFEVRLKEIEEIFPQNLKKEEIAVFLCELKASAFENELNDNTIVITADTIVWINDGILNKPKDADDAKQILSQLSGNMHEVITGVCLKSKNKTRSFYS
;
A
#
# COMPACT_ATOMS: atom_id res chain seq x y z
N MET A 1 -10.28 -21.86 -10.04
CA MET A 1 -10.44 -20.77 -9.03
C MET A 1 -9.09 -20.08 -8.83
N LEU A 2 -9.02 -18.88 -8.26
CA LEU A 2 -7.75 -18.17 -8.04
C LEU A 2 -6.79 -18.98 -7.17
N LYS A 3 -7.31 -19.64 -6.13
CA LYS A 3 -6.58 -20.59 -5.28
C LYS A 3 -5.70 -21.57 -6.06
N GLU A 4 -6.27 -22.26 -7.05
CA GLU A 4 -5.54 -23.23 -7.86
C GLU A 4 -4.49 -22.57 -8.77
N LYS A 5 -4.77 -21.36 -9.27
CA LYS A 5 -3.80 -20.61 -10.10
C LYS A 5 -2.58 -20.15 -9.30
N PHE A 6 -2.76 -19.92 -8.01
CA PHE A 6 -1.72 -19.41 -7.11
C PHE A 6 -1.16 -20.46 -6.15
N LYS A 7 -1.53 -21.73 -6.30
CA LYS A 7 -1.14 -22.80 -5.38
C LYS A 7 0.38 -22.98 -5.26
N GLU A 8 1.09 -22.77 -6.36
CA GLU A 8 2.56 -22.91 -6.44
C GLU A 8 3.30 -21.62 -6.07
N PHE A 9 2.58 -20.53 -5.74
CA PHE A 9 3.18 -19.24 -5.39
C PHE A 9 3.13 -18.99 -3.89
N ASP A 10 4.26 -18.54 -3.35
CA ASP A 10 4.37 -18.01 -2.00
C ASP A 10 3.94 -16.54 -2.01
N ILE A 11 2.66 -16.27 -1.70
CA ILE A 11 2.13 -14.91 -1.67
C ILE A 11 2.38 -14.29 -0.29
N ILE A 12 3.07 -13.15 -0.29
CA ILE A 12 3.37 -12.35 0.88
C ILE A 12 2.56 -11.07 0.83
N LEU A 13 1.72 -10.83 1.83
CA LEU A 13 1.11 -9.53 2.08
C LEU A 13 1.98 -8.73 3.05
N ALA A 14 2.73 -7.78 2.50
CA ALA A 14 3.58 -6.89 3.28
C ALA A 14 2.80 -5.68 3.81
N SER A 15 1.80 -5.94 4.67
CA SER A 15 0.98 -4.90 5.28
C SER A 15 0.49 -5.22 6.71
N LYS A 16 0.71 -4.27 7.62
CA LYS A 16 0.14 -4.27 8.99
C LYS A 16 -1.38 -4.01 9.01
N SER A 17 -2.00 -3.64 7.89
CA SER A 17 -3.41 -3.22 7.83
C SER A 17 -4.39 -4.40 7.91
N PRO A 18 -5.24 -4.49 8.95
CA PRO A 18 -6.26 -5.55 9.04
C PRO A 18 -7.26 -5.51 7.88
N ARG A 19 -7.55 -4.30 7.36
CA ARG A 19 -8.46 -4.13 6.22
C ARG A 19 -7.89 -4.77 4.94
N ARG A 20 -6.58 -4.63 4.69
CA ARG A 20 -5.94 -5.23 3.51
C ARG A 20 -5.86 -6.75 3.64
N GLN A 21 -5.63 -7.27 4.84
CA GLN A 21 -5.69 -8.70 5.11
C GLN A 21 -7.09 -9.25 4.85
N LEU A 22 -8.15 -8.52 5.25
CA LEU A 22 -9.54 -8.93 4.99
C LEU A 22 -9.86 -8.94 3.49
N LEU A 23 -9.46 -7.91 2.75
CA LEU A 23 -9.64 -7.83 1.30
C LEU A 23 -8.96 -9.01 0.60
N LEU A 24 -7.72 -9.32 0.97
CA LEU A 24 -6.97 -10.40 0.33
C LEU A 24 -7.52 -11.78 0.70
N LYS A 25 -8.00 -11.98 1.94
CA LYS A 25 -8.73 -13.21 2.35
C LYS A 25 -9.98 -13.43 1.50
N GLY A 26 -10.68 -12.37 1.11
CA GLY A 26 -11.85 -12.44 0.24
C GLY A 26 -11.58 -13.00 -1.16
N LEU A 27 -10.31 -13.07 -1.60
CA LEU A 27 -9.91 -13.65 -2.89
C LEU A 27 -9.71 -15.17 -2.86
N ASP A 28 -9.84 -15.81 -1.70
CA ASP A 28 -9.61 -17.26 -1.50
C ASP A 28 -8.24 -17.72 -2.01
N ILE A 29 -7.19 -16.95 -1.74
CA ILE A 29 -5.79 -17.32 -2.00
C ILE A 29 -5.05 -17.55 -0.68
N ASN A 30 -4.07 -18.46 -0.71
CA ASN A 30 -3.16 -18.63 0.41
C ASN A 30 -2.14 -17.49 0.39
N PHE A 31 -1.94 -16.84 1.54
CA PHE A 31 -0.90 -15.84 1.70
C PHE A 31 -0.42 -15.80 3.15
N GLU A 32 0.79 -15.29 3.35
CA GLU A 32 1.33 -14.97 4.67
C GLU A 32 1.48 -13.45 4.84
N VAL A 33 1.42 -12.97 6.09
CA VAL A 33 1.72 -11.57 6.41
C VAL A 33 3.17 -11.49 6.89
N ARG A 34 4.04 -10.89 6.09
CA ARG A 34 5.45 -10.66 6.45
C ARG A 34 5.74 -9.16 6.44
N LEU A 35 6.37 -8.66 7.49
CA LEU A 35 6.55 -7.21 7.68
C LEU A 35 8.03 -6.87 7.68
N LYS A 36 8.37 -5.76 7.02
CA LYS A 36 9.66 -5.11 7.12
C LYS A 36 9.44 -3.65 7.46
N GLU A 37 10.28 -3.14 8.35
CA GLU A 37 10.26 -1.72 8.68
C GLU A 37 11.09 -0.98 7.63
N ILE A 38 10.51 0.07 7.09
CA ILE A 38 11.14 0.96 6.13
C ILE A 38 10.68 2.38 6.44
N GLU A 39 11.60 3.33 6.34
CA GLU A 39 11.25 4.74 6.47
C GLU A 39 10.46 5.18 5.25
N GLU A 40 9.26 5.70 5.47
CA GLU A 40 8.33 6.13 4.42
C GLU A 40 8.66 7.55 3.94
N ILE A 41 9.89 7.75 3.48
CA ILE A 41 10.39 9.03 2.96
C ILE A 41 10.31 9.02 1.43
N PHE A 42 9.67 10.03 0.86
CA PHE A 42 9.51 10.19 -0.59
C PHE A 42 9.99 11.57 -1.06
N PRO A 43 10.40 11.71 -2.34
CA PRO A 43 10.81 13.00 -2.90
C PRO A 43 9.69 14.06 -2.83
N GLN A 44 10.04 15.29 -2.41
CA GLN A 44 9.06 16.38 -2.21
C GLN A 44 8.37 16.86 -3.50
N ASN A 45 8.92 16.51 -4.67
CA ASN A 45 8.33 16.87 -5.95
C ASN A 45 7.21 15.93 -6.41
N LEU A 46 7.04 14.77 -5.78
CA LEU A 46 5.98 13.82 -6.11
C LEU A 46 4.62 14.35 -5.63
N LYS A 47 3.57 14.10 -6.41
CA LYS A 47 2.20 14.48 -6.07
C LYS A 47 1.24 13.30 -6.20
N LYS A 48 0.14 13.34 -5.44
CA LYS A 48 -1.01 12.45 -5.60
C LYS A 48 -0.60 10.96 -5.77
N GLU A 49 -0.97 10.34 -6.90
CA GLU A 49 -0.71 8.94 -7.21
C GLU A 49 0.76 8.57 -7.21
N GLU A 50 1.66 9.49 -7.57
CA GLU A 50 3.09 9.25 -7.61
C GLU A 50 3.63 8.93 -6.21
N ILE A 51 3.09 9.60 -5.17
CA ILE A 51 3.46 9.34 -3.77
C ILE A 51 3.00 7.94 -3.37
N ALA A 52 1.74 7.60 -3.64
CA ALA A 52 1.18 6.30 -3.23
C ALA A 52 1.88 5.12 -3.95
N VAL A 53 2.18 5.28 -5.24
CA VAL A 53 2.94 4.29 -6.02
C VAL A 53 4.37 4.19 -5.50
N PHE A 54 5.06 5.31 -5.29
CA PHE A 54 6.42 5.32 -4.75
C PHE A 54 6.50 4.61 -3.39
N LEU A 55 5.56 4.89 -2.47
CA LEU A 55 5.56 4.31 -1.13
C LEU A 55 5.30 2.79 -1.15
N CYS A 56 4.42 2.30 -2.03
CA CYS A 56 4.22 0.86 -2.15
C CYS A 56 5.43 0.16 -2.80
N GLU A 57 6.06 0.76 -3.81
CA GLU A 57 7.30 0.25 -4.42
C GLU A 57 8.46 0.23 -3.42
N LEU A 58 8.59 1.27 -2.60
CA LEU A 58 9.57 1.35 -1.53
C LEU A 58 9.39 0.20 -0.54
N LYS A 59 8.14 -0.06 -0.09
CA LYS A 59 7.84 -1.20 0.79
C LYS A 59 8.17 -2.54 0.13
N ALA A 60 7.96 -2.66 -1.18
CA ALA A 60 8.24 -3.89 -1.91
C ALA A 60 9.74 -4.14 -2.09
N SER A 61 10.54 -3.08 -2.29
CA SER A 61 11.99 -3.17 -2.49
C SER A 61 12.70 -3.77 -1.27
N ALA A 62 12.15 -3.60 -0.06
CA ALA A 62 12.66 -4.22 1.15
C ALA A 62 12.74 -5.76 1.07
N PHE A 63 11.98 -6.40 0.18
CA PHE A 63 11.94 -7.85 0.01
C PHE A 63 12.83 -8.39 -1.12
N GLU A 64 13.53 -7.54 -1.89
CA GLU A 64 14.29 -7.93 -3.09
C GLU A 64 15.17 -9.18 -2.87
N ASN A 65 15.90 -9.22 -1.76
CA ASN A 65 16.85 -10.28 -1.45
C ASN A 65 16.20 -11.58 -0.91
N GLU A 66 14.88 -11.61 -0.75
CA GLU A 66 14.12 -12.78 -0.26
C GLU A 66 13.24 -13.41 -1.35
N LEU A 67 13.24 -12.85 -2.57
CA LEU A 67 12.38 -13.34 -3.65
C LEU A 67 12.99 -14.56 -4.33
N ASN A 68 12.30 -15.70 -4.26
CA ASN A 68 12.56 -16.85 -5.11
C ASN A 68 11.66 -16.81 -6.38
N ASP A 69 11.81 -17.79 -7.27
CA ASP A 69 11.07 -17.81 -8.55
C ASP A 69 9.54 -17.92 -8.37
N ASN A 70 9.07 -18.35 -7.20
CA ASN A 70 7.66 -18.54 -6.85
C ASN A 70 7.14 -17.52 -5.83
N THR A 71 7.93 -16.53 -5.41
CA THR A 71 7.50 -15.53 -4.42
C THR A 71 6.82 -14.35 -5.10
N ILE A 72 5.66 -13.94 -4.56
CA ILE A 72 4.99 -12.69 -4.93
C ILE A 72 4.74 -11.86 -3.67
N VAL A 73 5.36 -10.70 -3.60
CA VAL A 73 5.12 -9.70 -2.56
C VAL A 73 4.07 -8.71 -3.03
N ILE A 74 3.05 -8.52 -2.19
CA ILE A 74 1.98 -7.55 -2.36
C ILE A 74 2.15 -6.48 -1.30
N THR A 75 2.32 -5.25 -1.75
CA THR A 75 2.35 -4.05 -0.90
C THR A 75 1.30 -3.07 -1.37
N ALA A 76 0.85 -2.23 -0.46
CA ALA A 76 -0.04 -1.15 -0.81
C ALA A 76 0.13 0.02 0.15
N ASP A 77 -0.06 1.22 -0.38
CA ASP A 77 -0.11 2.44 0.41
C ASP A 77 -1.32 3.29 0.02
N THR A 78 -1.85 4.04 0.98
CA THR A 78 -3.08 4.82 0.79
C THR A 78 -2.88 6.21 1.36
N ILE A 79 -3.03 7.21 0.50
CA ILE A 79 -2.98 8.62 0.89
C ILE A 79 -4.36 9.26 0.74
N VAL A 80 -4.56 10.34 1.47
CA VAL A 80 -5.70 11.24 1.26
C VAL A 80 -5.14 12.57 0.77
N TRP A 81 -5.58 13.02 -0.40
CA TRP A 81 -5.14 14.27 -1.03
C TRP A 81 -6.26 15.31 -1.00
N ILE A 82 -5.97 16.48 -0.45
CA ILE A 82 -6.91 17.60 -0.35
C ILE A 82 -6.13 18.92 -0.44
N ASN A 83 -6.68 19.91 -1.14
CA ASN A 83 -6.10 21.26 -1.28
C ASN A 83 -4.60 21.25 -1.65
N ASP A 84 -4.22 20.45 -2.65
CA ASP A 84 -2.84 20.27 -3.12
C ASP A 84 -1.83 19.76 -2.06
N GLY A 85 -2.32 19.07 -1.04
CA GLY A 85 -1.50 18.48 0.01
C GLY A 85 -1.94 17.09 0.43
N ILE A 86 -1.00 16.37 1.05
CA ILE A 86 -1.28 15.10 1.73
C ILE A 86 -1.88 15.37 3.11
N LEU A 87 -2.99 14.69 3.41
CA LEU A 87 -3.60 14.70 4.72
C LEU A 87 -3.02 13.56 5.55
N ASN A 88 -2.23 13.92 6.56
CA ASN A 88 -1.58 12.96 7.46
C ASN A 88 -2.53 12.49 8.57
N LYS A 89 -2.10 11.47 9.32
CA LYS A 89 -2.83 11.04 10.52
C LYS A 89 -2.85 12.16 11.57
N PRO A 90 -3.97 12.35 12.29
CA PRO A 90 -4.02 13.31 13.37
C PRO A 90 -3.03 12.94 14.47
N LYS A 91 -2.36 13.95 15.03
CA LYS A 91 -1.45 13.79 16.17
C LYS A 91 -2.22 13.66 17.49
N ASP A 92 -3.36 14.33 17.58
CA ASP A 92 -4.22 14.38 18.76
C ASP A 92 -5.69 14.66 18.37
N ALA A 93 -6.57 14.79 19.38
CA ALA A 93 -8.00 14.99 19.17
C ALA A 93 -8.35 16.36 18.58
N ASP A 94 -7.57 17.40 18.83
CA ASP A 94 -7.84 18.73 18.30
C ASP A 94 -7.37 18.84 16.84
N ASP A 95 -6.24 18.21 16.51
CA ASP A 95 -5.79 18.00 15.13
C ASP A 95 -6.83 17.16 14.35
N ALA A 96 -7.40 16.12 14.96
CA ALA A 96 -8.47 15.34 14.34
C ALA A 96 -9.71 16.18 14.01
N LYS A 97 -10.13 17.10 14.91
CA LYS A 97 -11.23 18.03 14.62
C LYS A 97 -10.89 18.95 13.45
N GLN A 98 -9.67 19.50 13.41
CA GLN A 98 -9.21 20.35 12.30
C GLN A 98 -9.21 19.59 10.98
N ILE A 99 -8.70 18.36 10.96
CA ILE A 99 -8.73 17.47 9.79
C ILE A 99 -10.17 17.22 9.32
N LEU A 100 -11.09 16.89 10.23
CA LEU A 100 -12.50 16.66 9.88
C LEU A 100 -13.19 17.94 9.37
N SER A 101 -12.87 19.10 9.93
CA SER A 101 -13.35 20.39 9.43
C SER A 101 -12.81 20.71 8.03
N GLN A 102 -11.55 20.37 7.73
CA GLN A 102 -11.00 20.52 6.39
C GLN A 102 -11.69 19.59 5.37
N LEU A 103 -12.02 18.36 5.77
CA LEU A 103 -12.74 17.42 4.90
C LEU A 103 -14.21 17.81 4.69
N SER A 104 -14.84 18.43 5.68
CA SER A 104 -16.27 18.77 5.65
C SER A 104 -16.60 19.74 4.52
N GLY A 105 -17.46 19.29 3.60
CA GLY A 105 -17.91 20.10 2.46
C GLY A 105 -16.87 20.23 1.33
N ASN A 106 -15.70 19.60 1.46
CA ASN A 106 -14.64 19.65 0.45
C ASN A 106 -14.44 18.28 -0.22
N MET A 107 -14.18 18.31 -1.53
CA MET A 107 -13.74 17.13 -2.25
C MET A 107 -12.32 16.77 -1.83
N HIS A 108 -12.07 15.48 -1.64
CA HIS A 108 -10.75 14.91 -1.43
C HIS A 108 -10.62 13.62 -2.22
N GLU A 109 -9.38 13.27 -2.56
CA GLU A 109 -9.07 12.05 -3.30
C GLU A 109 -8.46 11.04 -2.32
N VAL A 110 -8.98 9.82 -2.30
CA VAL A 110 -8.38 8.69 -1.57
C VAL A 110 -7.69 7.82 -2.58
N ILE A 111 -6.35 7.88 -2.60
CA ILE A 111 -5.54 7.23 -3.64
C ILE A 111 -4.83 6.06 -3.01
N THR A 112 -4.98 4.87 -3.60
CA THR A 112 -4.28 3.66 -3.15
C THR A 112 -3.33 3.16 -4.22
N GLY A 113 -2.03 3.20 -3.92
CA GLY A 113 -0.99 2.53 -4.69
C GLY A 113 -0.88 1.06 -4.29
N VAL A 114 -0.70 0.17 -5.27
CA VAL A 114 -0.47 -1.26 -5.07
C VAL A 114 0.74 -1.66 -5.89
N CYS A 115 1.68 -2.37 -5.27
CA CYS A 115 2.84 -2.94 -5.95
C CYS A 115 2.88 -4.47 -5.76
N LEU A 116 3.00 -5.16 -6.89
CA LEU A 116 3.23 -6.60 -7.00
C LEU A 116 4.68 -6.81 -7.42
N LYS A 117 5.45 -7.48 -6.57
CA LYS A 117 6.87 -7.74 -6.81
C LYS A 117 7.18 -9.22 -6.78
N SER A 118 7.83 -9.69 -7.84
CA SER A 118 8.45 -11.00 -7.96
C SER A 118 9.93 -10.82 -8.30
N LYS A 119 10.72 -11.88 -8.23
CA LYS A 119 12.16 -11.84 -8.58
C LYS A 119 12.43 -11.26 -9.98
N ASN A 120 11.53 -11.52 -10.93
CA ASN A 120 11.75 -11.17 -12.34
C ASN A 120 10.91 -9.97 -12.82
N LYS A 121 9.96 -9.50 -12.01
CA LYS A 121 9.01 -8.49 -12.44
C LYS A 121 8.43 -7.71 -11.27
N THR A 122 8.39 -6.39 -11.44
CA THR A 122 7.64 -5.47 -10.60
C THR A 122 6.50 -4.87 -11.42
N ARG A 123 5.30 -4.79 -10.84
CA ARG A 123 4.15 -4.10 -11.43
C ARG A 123 3.45 -3.28 -10.36
N SER A 124 3.36 -1.98 -10.59
CA SER A 124 2.67 -1.05 -9.72
C SER A 124 1.53 -0.36 -10.45
N PHE A 125 0.47 -0.04 -9.72
CA PHE A 125 -0.68 0.69 -10.22
C PHE A 125 -1.37 1.41 -9.05
N TYR A 126 -2.27 2.34 -9.37
CA TYR A 126 -3.07 3.03 -8.37
C TYR A 126 -4.56 2.93 -8.71
N SER A 127 -5.39 3.23 -7.71
CA SER A 127 -6.84 3.44 -7.83
C SER A 127 -7.26 4.63 -6.97
#